data_AF-A0A965VFC8-F1
#
_entry.id   AF-A0A965VFC8-F1
#
_cell.length_a   1.000
_cell.length_b   1.000
_cell.length_c   1.000
_cell.angle_alpha   90.00
_cell.angle_beta   90.00
_cell.angle_gamma   90.00
#
_symmetry.space_group_name_H-M   'P 1'
#
loop_
_entity.id
_entity.type
_entity.pdbx_description
1 polymer ?
#
loop_
_entity_poly.entity_id
_entity_poly.type
_entity_poly.pdbx_seq_one_letter_code
_entity_poly.pdbx_strand_id
1 'polypeptide(L)'
;GLLGAVTGMIALLGGLGKPGAEKTMGPAMSIALVATLYGIALANFFVIPIGESLMDSAKEMKRKNEIIIHGVKLILEETNPVLMEEELNSFLLPSERIDRKKIGNTRQAAA
;
A
#
# COMPACT_ATOMS: atom_id res chain seq x y z
N GLY A 1 8.00 -19.51 -0.90
CA GLY A 1 7.37 -20.15 0.26
C GLY A 1 6.76 -21.48 -0.11
N LEU A 2 5.45 -21.51 -0.37
CA LEU A 2 4.69 -22.76 -0.62
C LEU A 2 5.26 -23.60 -1.77
N LEU A 3 5.62 -22.99 -2.90
CA LEU A 3 6.24 -23.69 -4.04
C LEU A 3 7.51 -24.46 -3.63
N GLY A 4 8.35 -23.88 -2.77
CA GLY A 4 9.57 -24.51 -2.27
C GLY A 4 9.29 -25.72 -1.35
N ALA A 5 8.22 -25.63 -0.55
CA ALA A 5 7.77 -26.76 0.27
C ALA A 5 7.27 -27.92 -0.60
N VAL A 6 6.50 -27.61 -1.65
CA VAL A 6 6.00 -28.60 -2.60
C VAL A 6 7.16 -29.26 -3.35
N THR A 7 8.15 -28.50 -3.82
CA THR A 7 9.34 -29.08 -4.48
C THR A 7 10.15 -29.96 -3.54
N GLY A 8 10.30 -29.59 -2.27
CA GLY A 8 10.99 -30.40 -1.26
C GLY A 8 10.23 -31.68 -0.90
N MET A 9 8.90 -31.62 -0.84
CA MET A 9 8.06 -32.82 -0.68
C MET A 9 8.13 -33.75 -1.89
N ILE A 10 8.14 -33.22 -3.13
CA ILE A 10 8.32 -34.04 -4.33
C ILE A 10 9.66 -34.77 -4.30
N ALA A 11 10.74 -34.09 -3.90
CA ALA A 11 12.06 -34.70 -3.74
C ALA A 11 12.11 -35.76 -2.63
N LEU A 12 11.43 -35.52 -1.50
CA LEU A 12 11.27 -36.48 -0.41
C LEU A 12 10.55 -37.76 -0.87
N LEU A 13 9.41 -37.60 -1.52
CA LEU A 13 8.58 -38.72 -1.99
C LEU A 13 9.26 -39.52 -3.12
N GLY A 14 10.04 -38.87 -3.98
CA GLY A 14 10.81 -39.54 -5.04
C GLY A 14 11.98 -40.40 -4.52
N GLY A 15 12.42 -40.19 -3.27
CA GLY A 15 13.48 -40.97 -2.61
C GLY A 15 12.98 -42.13 -1.76
N LEU A 16 11.67 -42.21 -1.50
CA LEU A 16 11.07 -43.24 -0.65
C LEU A 16 11.23 -44.64 -1.26
N GLY A 17 11.70 -45.59 -0.45
CA GLY A 17 11.84 -47.00 -0.83
C GLY A 17 13.19 -47.42 -1.43
N LYS A 18 14.18 -46.52 -1.54
CA LYS A 18 15.54 -46.86 -1.97
C LYS A 18 16.47 -47.18 -0.78
N PRO A 19 17.44 -48.12 -0.91
CA PRO A 19 18.46 -48.35 0.12
C PRO A 19 19.25 -47.06 0.39
N GLY A 20 19.34 -46.63 1.64
CA GLY A 20 20.00 -45.37 2.01
C GLY A 20 19.13 -44.11 1.93
N ALA A 21 17.80 -44.25 1.75
CA ALA A 21 16.85 -43.13 1.71
C ALA A 21 16.93 -42.20 2.94
N GLU A 22 17.32 -42.71 4.11
CA GLU A 22 17.53 -41.92 5.33
C GLU A 22 18.56 -40.79 5.14
N LYS A 23 19.59 -41.00 4.30
CA LYS A 23 20.61 -39.97 4.02
C LYS A 23 20.10 -38.84 3.12
N THR A 24 19.08 -39.12 2.30
CA THR A 24 18.52 -38.17 1.33
C THR A 24 17.29 -37.43 1.86
N MET A 25 16.59 -37.97 2.85
CA MET A 25 15.39 -37.37 3.41
C MET A 25 15.66 -36.12 4.25
N GLY A 26 16.68 -36.15 5.12
CA GLY A 26 17.05 -35.00 5.94
C GLY A 26 17.33 -33.73 5.11
N PRO A 27 18.23 -33.79 4.10
CA PRO A 27 18.54 -32.64 3.26
C PRO A 27 17.34 -32.08 2.49
N ALA A 28 16.49 -32.95 1.94
CA ALA A 28 15.29 -32.53 1.20
C ALA A 28 14.26 -31.83 2.10
N MET A 29 14.10 -32.30 3.34
CA MET A 29 13.24 -31.67 4.34
C MET A 29 13.81 -30.31 4.79
N SER A 30 15.13 -30.20 5.01
CA SER A 30 15.76 -28.94 5.38
C SER A 30 15.56 -27.85 4.32
N ILE A 31 15.71 -28.18 3.04
CA ILE A 31 15.48 -27.23 1.94
C ILE A 31 14.02 -26.75 1.92
N ALA A 32 13.06 -27.66 2.13
CA ALA A 32 11.64 -27.31 2.19
C ALA A 32 11.34 -26.29 3.31
N LEU A 33 11.89 -26.51 4.50
CA LEU A 33 11.69 -25.65 5.67
C LEU A 33 12.42 -24.30 5.55
N VAL A 34 13.61 -24.29 4.96
CA VAL A 34 14.34 -23.03 4.71
C VAL A 34 13.60 -22.19 3.66
N ALA A 35 13.05 -22.82 2.62
CA ALA A 35 12.27 -22.13 1.60
C ALA A 35 10.94 -21.54 2.12
N THR A 36 10.31 -22.14 3.14
CA THR A 36 9.14 -21.56 3.82
C THR A 36 9.53 -20.42 4.74
N LEU A 37 10.62 -20.58 5.51
CA LEU A 37 11.14 -19.53 6.38
C LEU A 37 11.48 -18.26 5.59
N TYR A 38 12.29 -18.37 4.53
CA TYR A 38 12.65 -17.22 3.69
C TYR A 38 11.43 -16.62 2.99
N GLY A 39 10.47 -17.44 2.59
CA GLY A 39 9.24 -16.96 1.95
C GLY A 39 8.41 -16.06 2.87
N ILE A 40 8.13 -16.54 4.09
CA ILE A 40 7.32 -15.80 5.06
C ILE A 40 8.09 -14.59 5.60
N ALA A 41 9.39 -14.76 5.90
CA ALA A 41 10.23 -13.67 6.35
C ALA A 41 10.31 -12.54 5.31
N LEU A 42 10.58 -12.86 4.05
CA LEU A 42 10.67 -11.85 3.00
C LEU A 42 9.32 -11.17 2.73
N ALA A 43 8.23 -11.93 2.74
CA ALA A 43 6.89 -11.37 2.55
C ALA A 43 6.54 -10.35 3.64
N ASN A 44 6.69 -10.73 4.92
CA ASN A 44 6.27 -9.90 6.04
C ASN A 44 7.22 -8.75 6.36
N PHE A 45 8.53 -8.93 6.19
CA PHE A 45 9.50 -7.89 6.53
C PHE A 45 9.76 -6.88 5.41
N PHE A 46 9.58 -7.27 4.15
CA PHE A 46 9.92 -6.40 3.02
C PHE A 46 8.72 -6.10 2.13
N VAL A 47 8.06 -7.13 1.61
CA VAL A 47 7.08 -6.92 0.53
C VAL A 47 5.83 -6.21 1.05
N ILE A 48 5.28 -6.64 2.18
CA ILE A 48 4.08 -6.02 2.78
C ILE A 48 4.32 -4.55 3.15
N PRO A 49 5.34 -4.18 3.96
CA PRO A 49 5.53 -2.78 4.35
C PRO A 49 5.85 -1.85 3.17
N ILE A 50 6.57 -2.34 2.16
CA ILE A 50 6.78 -1.58 0.91
C ILE A 50 5.45 -1.36 0.19
N GLY A 51 4.62 -2.41 0.08
CA GLY A 51 3.29 -2.31 -0.52
C GLY A 51 2.39 -1.31 0.20
N GLU A 52 2.38 -1.30 1.53
CA GLU A 52 1.61 -0.36 2.35
C GLU A 52 2.05 1.09 2.12
N SER A 53 3.36 1.35 2.15
CA SER A 53 3.90 2.70 1.92
C SER A 53 3.54 3.26 0.53
N LEU A 54 3.61 2.41 -0.51
CA LEU A 54 3.19 2.79 -1.86
C LEU A 54 1.68 3.04 -1.93
N MET A 55 0.89 2.20 -1.28
CA MET A 55 -0.56 2.32 -1.26
C MET A 55 -1.00 3.61 -0.56
N ASP A 56 -0.33 4.00 0.53
CA ASP A 56 -0.62 5.25 1.22
C ASP A 56 -0.24 6.48 0.39
N SER A 57 0.89 6.43 -0.30
CA SER A 57 1.28 7.47 -1.28
C SER A 57 0.26 7.58 -2.42
N ALA A 58 -0.25 6.45 -2.91
CA ALA A 58 -1.27 6.40 -3.94
C ALA A 58 -2.62 6.95 -3.46
N LYS A 59 -3.02 6.68 -2.20
CA LYS A 59 -4.24 7.26 -1.60
C LYS A 59 -4.14 8.79 -1.51
N GLU A 60 -2.99 9.32 -1.12
CA GLU A 60 -2.79 10.77 -1.06
C GLU A 60 -2.91 11.41 -2.45
N MET A 61 -2.28 10.81 -3.46
CA MET A 61 -2.39 11.26 -4.84
C MET A 61 -3.83 11.18 -5.36
N LYS A 62 -4.54 10.09 -5.05
CA LYS A 62 -5.96 9.92 -5.40
C LYS A 62 -6.82 11.02 -4.78
N ARG A 63 -6.64 11.33 -3.48
CA ARG A 63 -7.36 12.42 -2.79
C ARG A 63 -7.14 13.76 -3.49
N LYS A 64 -5.89 14.09 -3.87
CA LYS A 64 -5.58 15.34 -4.59
C LYS A 64 -6.30 15.39 -5.94
N ASN A 65 -6.27 14.30 -6.70
CA ASN A 65 -6.94 14.22 -8.00
C ASN A 65 -8.46 14.33 -7.86
N GLU A 66 -9.06 13.73 -6.83
CA GLU A 66 -10.49 13.85 -6.53
C GLU A 66 -10.88 15.31 -6.26
N ILE A 67 -10.12 16.04 -5.45
CA ILE A 67 -10.34 17.46 -5.18
C ILE A 67 -10.29 18.29 -6.48
N ILE A 68 -9.31 18.03 -7.34
CA ILE A 68 -9.16 18.75 -8.62
C ILE A 68 -10.37 18.47 -9.54
N ILE A 69 -10.75 17.20 -9.70
CA ILE A 69 -11.88 16.83 -10.56
C ILE A 69 -13.18 17.44 -10.04
N HIS A 70 -13.42 17.37 -8.73
CA HIS A 70 -14.60 17.96 -8.12
C HIS A 70 -14.62 19.48 -8.25
N GLY A 71 -13.46 20.14 -8.10
CA GLY A 71 -13.32 21.58 -8.30
C GLY A 71 -13.65 22.00 -9.73
N VAL A 72 -13.15 21.27 -10.73
CA VAL A 72 -13.50 21.54 -12.15
C VAL A 72 -14.99 21.34 -12.39
N LYS A 73 -15.60 20.30 -11.81
CA LYS A 73 -17.04 20.04 -11.93
C LYS A 73 -17.88 21.20 -11.36
N LEU A 74 -17.53 21.71 -10.17
CA LEU A 74 -18.24 22.82 -9.54
C LEU A 74 -18.14 24.14 -10.34
N ILE A 75 -17.02 24.36 -11.04
CA ILE A 75 -16.85 25.50 -11.96
C ILE A 75 -17.81 25.37 -13.15
N LEU A 76 -17.94 24.16 -13.71
CA LEU A 76 -18.85 23.90 -14.83
C LEU A 76 -20.33 24.05 -14.44
N GLU A 77 -20.66 23.75 -13.18
CA GLU A 77 -22.01 23.89 -12.62
C GLU A 77 -22.35 25.33 -12.20
N GLU A 78 -21.46 26.31 -12.42
CA GLU A 78 -21.62 27.72 -12.03
C GLU A 78 -22.08 27.91 -10.57
N THR A 79 -21.56 27.08 -9.66
CA THR A 79 -21.92 27.13 -8.24
C THR A 79 -21.39 28.41 -7.58
N ASN A 80 -22.13 28.96 -6.62
CA ASN A 80 -21.67 30.13 -5.85
C ASN A 80 -20.27 29.84 -5.25
N PRO A 81 -19.27 30.72 -5.46
CA PRO A 81 -17.90 30.51 -4.98
C PRO A 81 -17.78 30.21 -3.49
N VAL A 82 -18.70 30.74 -2.66
CA VAL A 82 -18.73 30.48 -1.21
C VAL A 82 -19.10 29.02 -0.92
N LEU A 83 -20.11 28.50 -1.62
CA LEU A 83 -20.56 27.11 -1.46
C LEU A 83 -19.53 26.14 -2.04
N MET A 84 -18.92 26.50 -3.16
CA MET A 84 -17.81 25.73 -3.77
C MET A 84 -16.62 25.59 -2.80
N GLU A 85 -16.27 26.65 -2.07
CA GLU A 85 -15.19 26.62 -1.08
C GLU A 85 -15.51 25.71 0.11
N GLU A 86 -16.75 25.75 0.62
CA GLU A 86 -17.19 24.86 1.71
C GLU A 86 -17.19 23.39 1.30
N GLU A 87 -17.68 23.07 0.09
CA GLU A 87 -17.66 21.72 -0.47
C GLU A 87 -16.23 21.21 -0.66
N LEU A 88 -15.33 22.01 -1.23
CA LEU A 88 -13.92 21.62 -1.40
C LEU A 88 -13.17 21.49 -0.07
N ASN A 89 -13.49 22.33 0.92
CA ASN A 89 -12.95 22.22 2.28
C ASN A 89 -13.43 20.97 3.02
N SER A 90 -14.52 20.32 2.57
CA SER A 90 -14.99 19.06 3.16
C SER A 90 -14.06 17.88 2.88
N PHE A 91 -13.32 17.91 1.75
CA PHE A 91 -12.31 16.90 1.38
C PHE A 91 -10.99 17.05 2.15
N LEU A 92 -10.80 18.17 2.84
CA LEU A 92 -9.62 18.46 3.65
C LEU A 92 -9.84 18.03 5.11
N LEU A 93 -8.78 17.55 5.75
CA LEU A 93 -8.77 17.30 7.19
C LEU A 93 -9.05 18.61 7.93
N PRO A 94 -9.68 18.59 9.13
CA PRO A 94 -9.99 19.82 9.88
C PRO A 94 -8.79 20.76 10.09
N SER A 95 -7.58 20.20 10.18
CA SER A 95 -6.32 20.93 10.32
C SER A 95 -5.82 21.58 9.02
N GLU A 96 -6.25 21.09 7.87
CA GLU A 96 -5.84 21.55 6.54
C GLU A 96 -6.89 22.49 5.90
N ARG A 97 -8.06 22.66 6.54
CA ARG A 97 -9.13 23.52 6.03
C ARG A 97 -8.66 24.96 5.89
N ILE A 98 -8.97 25.54 4.74
CA ILE A 98 -8.61 26.90 4.41
C ILE A 98 -9.70 27.83 4.95
N ASP A 99 -9.31 28.75 5.83
CA ASP A 99 -10.21 29.75 6.38
C ASP A 99 -10.06 31.07 5.62
N ARG A 100 -11.08 31.41 4.81
CA ARG A 100 -11.16 32.63 4.01
C ARG A 100 -10.83 33.89 4.82
N LYS A 101 -11.20 33.94 6.11
CA LYS A 101 -10.95 35.11 6.98
C LYS A 101 -9.46 35.37 7.21
N LYS A 102 -8.64 34.33 7.23
CA LYS A 102 -7.17 34.45 7.43
C LYS A 102 -6.46 34.95 6.17
N ILE A 103 -6.95 34.58 4.99
CA ILE A 103 -6.35 34.98 3.69
C ILE A 103 -6.52 36.49 3.46
N GLY A 104 -7.71 37.04 3.75
CA GLY A 104 -7.98 38.47 3.60
C GLY A 104 -7.07 39.35 4.48
N ASN A 105 -6.79 38.89 5.71
CA ASN A 105 -5.96 39.62 6.67
C ASN A 105 -4.47 39.64 6.28
N THR A 106 -3.97 38.57 5.67
CA THR A 106 -2.56 38.48 5.23
C THR A 106 -2.27 39.41 4.05
N ARG A 107 -3.25 39.63 3.16
CA ARG A 107 -3.15 40.62 2.07
C ARG A 107 -3.23 42.07 2.55
N GLN A 108 -3.94 42.34 3.66
CA GLN A 108 -4.00 43.67 4.27
C GLN A 108 -2.75 43.99 5.10
N ALA A 109 -2.04 42.99 5.63
CA ALA A 109 -0.81 43.18 6.40
C ALA A 109 0.46 43.31 5.53
N ALA A 110 0.38 42.94 4.24
CA ALA A 110 1.49 43.02 3.28
C ALA A 110 1.37 44.24 2.32
N ALA A 111 0.35 45.08 2.51
CA ALA A 111 0.14 46.35 1.81
C ALA A 111 0.33 47.51 2.80
#